data_AF-A0A931H6F3-F1
#
_entry.id   AF-A0A931H6F3-F1
#
_cell.length_a   1.000
_cell.length_b   1.000
_cell.length_c   1.000
_cell.angle_alpha   90.00
_cell.angle_beta   90.00
_cell.angle_gamma   90.00
#
_symmetry.space_group_name_H-M   'P 1'
#
loop_
_entity.id
_entity.type
_entity.pdbx_description
1 polymer ?
#
loop_
_entity_poly.entity_id
_entity_poly.type
_entity_poly.pdbx_seq_one_letter_code
_entity_poly.pdbx_strand_id
1 'polypeptide(L)'
;MVLLATTLAAQPIERSHAEVRAFRAVHPCPATGRSSGACPGWAVDHVRPLCYGGEDKPHNMQWISDEDHKWKTFIDVRECRKMKRLAGTPARESVPAAD
;
A
#
# COMPACT_ATOMS: atom_id res chain seq x y z
N MET A 1 -32.62 21.12 7.92
CA MET A 1 -31.25 20.58 8.13
C MET A 1 -30.84 19.85 6.86
N VAL A 2 -29.96 20.43 6.05
CA VAL A 2 -29.44 19.78 4.84
C VAL A 2 -28.20 18.99 5.26
N LEU A 3 -28.30 17.67 5.23
CA LEU A 3 -27.15 16.78 5.41
C LEU A 3 -26.29 16.84 4.15
N LEU A 4 -25.21 17.63 4.18
CA LEU A 4 -24.16 17.55 3.17
C LEU A 4 -23.40 16.22 3.37
N ALA A 5 -23.70 15.23 2.55
CA ALA A 5 -22.88 14.04 2.43
C ALA A 5 -21.56 14.41 1.74
N THR A 6 -20.50 14.62 2.51
CA THR A 6 -19.15 14.81 1.98
C THR A 6 -18.65 13.48 1.41
N THR A 7 -18.68 13.34 0.09
CA THR A 7 -17.97 12.26 -0.59
C THR A 7 -16.46 12.49 -0.43
N LEU A 8 -15.80 11.77 0.48
CA LEU A 8 -14.34 11.72 0.51
C LEU A 8 -13.88 10.99 -0.76
N ALA A 9 -13.47 11.75 -1.76
CA ALA A 9 -12.67 11.20 -2.85
C ALA A 9 -11.37 10.65 -2.24
N ALA A 10 -11.08 9.36 -2.45
CA ALA A 10 -9.86 8.73 -2.00
C ALA A 10 -8.65 9.44 -2.62
N GLN A 11 -7.94 10.22 -1.79
CA GLN A 11 -6.74 10.93 -2.21
C GLN A 11 -5.61 9.94 -2.51
N PRO A 12 -4.69 10.26 -3.43
CA PRO A 12 -3.45 9.51 -3.59
C PRO A 12 -2.74 9.38 -2.24
N ILE A 13 -2.37 8.16 -1.84
CA ILE A 13 -1.65 7.94 -0.59
C ILE A 13 -0.25 8.52 -0.77
N GLU A 14 0.00 9.66 -0.14
CA GLU A 14 1.31 10.31 -0.15
C GLU A 14 2.30 9.45 0.63
N ARG A 15 3.48 9.19 0.04
CA ARG A 15 4.54 8.40 0.68
C ARG A 15 5.45 9.32 1.49
N SER A 16 5.67 8.99 2.74
CA SER A 16 6.50 9.76 3.66
C SER A 16 7.95 9.31 3.64
N HIS A 17 8.83 10.19 3.18
CA HIS A 17 10.28 9.99 3.31
C HIS A 17 10.72 9.91 4.77
N ALA A 18 9.98 10.50 5.71
CA ALA A 18 10.29 10.40 7.14
C ALA A 18 10.08 8.98 7.66
N GLU A 19 9.00 8.31 7.24
CA GLU A 19 8.70 6.93 7.65
C GLU A 19 9.72 5.95 7.04
N VAL A 20 10.14 6.17 5.79
CA VAL A 20 11.24 5.40 5.19
C VAL A 20 12.55 5.59 5.97
N ARG A 21 12.88 6.82 6.40
CA ARG A 21 14.05 7.05 7.25
C ARG A 21 13.93 6.37 8.61
N ALA A 22 12.76 6.40 9.23
CA ALA A 22 12.50 5.74 10.51
C ALA A 22 12.67 4.22 10.40
N PHE A 23 12.13 3.60 9.35
CA PHE A 23 12.36 2.18 9.04
C PHE A 23 13.85 1.86 8.90
N ARG A 24 14.58 2.64 8.09
CA ARG A 24 16.01 2.40 7.82
C ARG A 24 16.92 2.63 9.03
N ALA A 25 16.48 3.43 10.00
CA ALA A 25 17.23 3.67 11.24
C ALA A 25 17.30 2.41 12.11
N VAL A 26 16.23 1.61 12.12
CA VAL A 26 16.16 0.34 12.89
C VAL A 26 16.45 -0.89 12.03
N HIS A 27 16.28 -0.80 10.72
CA HIS A 27 16.58 -1.86 9.74
C HIS A 27 17.61 -1.35 8.71
N PRO A 28 18.93 -1.44 9.02
CA PRO A 28 19.96 -1.01 8.09
C PRO A 28 19.93 -1.76 6.76
N CYS A 29 20.49 -1.15 5.72
CA CYS A 29 20.58 -1.72 4.38
C CYS A 29 21.22 -3.13 4.40
N PRO A 30 20.59 -4.17 3.81
CA PRO A 30 21.15 -5.52 3.80
C PRO A 30 22.50 -5.62 3.06
N ALA A 31 22.71 -4.81 2.02
CA ALA A 31 23.93 -4.84 1.21
C ALA A 31 25.11 -4.08 1.84
N THR A 32 24.86 -3.07 2.67
CA THR A 32 25.92 -2.14 3.15
C THR A 32 25.98 -1.99 4.67
N GLY A 33 24.98 -2.48 5.40
CA GLY A 33 24.82 -2.25 6.84
C GLY A 33 24.53 -0.80 7.22
N ARG A 34 24.31 0.11 6.26
CA ARG A 34 24.11 1.54 6.52
C ARG A 34 22.64 1.90 6.66
N SER A 35 22.30 2.77 7.60
CA SER A 35 20.95 3.31 7.77
C SER A 35 20.62 4.43 6.78
N SER A 36 21.62 5.04 6.14
CA SER A 36 21.48 6.12 5.15
C SER A 36 22.24 5.83 3.85
N GLY A 37 21.94 6.59 2.79
CA GLY A 37 22.55 6.44 1.46
C GLY A 37 21.86 5.39 0.57
N ALA A 38 22.55 4.97 -0.50
CA ALA A 38 22.06 3.95 -1.41
C ALA A 38 22.12 2.54 -0.79
N CYS A 39 21.22 1.67 -1.22
CA CYS A 39 21.24 0.24 -0.90
C CYS A 39 21.21 -0.56 -2.22
N PRO A 40 22.37 -0.87 -2.82
CA PRO A 40 22.41 -1.53 -4.13
C PRO A 40 21.71 -2.89 -4.11
N GLY A 41 20.80 -3.12 -5.06
CA GLY A 41 20.05 -4.38 -5.19
C GLY A 41 18.81 -4.50 -4.29
N TRP A 42 18.48 -3.46 -3.51
CA TRP A 42 17.39 -3.49 -2.54
C TRP A 42 16.57 -2.20 -2.55
N ALA A 43 15.26 -2.35 -2.35
CA ALA A 43 14.32 -1.26 -2.14
C ALA A 43 13.60 -1.39 -0.79
N VAL A 44 13.11 -0.26 -0.26
CA VAL A 44 12.13 -0.27 0.83
C VAL A 44 10.75 -0.34 0.21
N ASP A 45 10.01 -1.39 0.52
CA ASP A 45 8.66 -1.61 0.03
C ASP A 45 7.68 -1.87 1.17
N HIS A 46 6.39 -1.75 0.90
CA HIS A 46 5.35 -2.03 1.86
C HIS A 46 4.94 -3.51 1.84
N VAL A 47 4.97 -4.16 3.00
CA VAL A 47 4.55 -5.57 3.18
C VAL A 47 3.11 -5.72 2.70
N ARG A 48 2.20 -4.89 3.24
CA ARG A 48 0.84 -4.68 2.74
C ARG A 48 0.84 -3.46 1.81
N PRO A 49 0.55 -3.62 0.51
CA PRO A 49 0.38 -2.52 -0.42
C PRO A 49 -0.62 -1.46 0.06
N LEU A 50 -0.22 -0.20 -0.08
CA LEU A 50 -1.02 0.97 0.29
C LEU A 50 -2.41 0.97 -0.39
N CYS A 51 -2.46 0.54 -1.65
CA CYS A 51 -3.67 0.57 -2.49
C CYS A 51 -4.84 -0.29 -1.96
N TYR A 52 -4.58 -1.27 -1.08
CA TYR A 52 -5.61 -2.10 -0.46
C TYR A 52 -5.67 -1.93 1.06
N GLY A 53 -5.17 -0.80 1.58
CA GLY A 53 -5.24 -0.46 3.00
C GLY A 53 -4.00 -0.84 3.80
N GLY A 54 -2.83 -0.91 3.14
CA GLY A 54 -1.55 -0.85 3.82
C GLY A 54 -1.28 0.52 4.43
N GLU A 55 -0.71 0.56 5.62
CA GLU A 55 -0.28 1.81 6.25
C GLU A 55 1.09 2.24 5.72
N ASP A 56 1.28 3.54 5.54
CA ASP A 56 2.60 4.10 5.25
C ASP A 56 3.38 4.29 6.56
N LYS A 57 3.73 3.16 7.20
CA LYS A 57 4.40 3.12 8.50
C LYS A 57 5.55 2.10 8.52
N PRO A 58 6.60 2.30 9.34
CA PRO A 58 7.76 1.43 9.40
C PRO A 58 7.41 -0.04 9.68
N HIS A 59 6.39 -0.29 10.50
CA HIS A 59 5.94 -1.65 10.81
C HIS A 59 5.36 -2.38 9.59
N ASN A 60 4.96 -1.66 8.55
CA ASN A 60 4.45 -2.18 7.29
C ASN A 60 5.49 -2.05 6.16
N MET A 61 6.75 -1.74 6.49
CA MET A 61 7.84 -1.66 5.52
C MET A 61 8.75 -2.87 5.63
N GLN A 62 9.40 -3.22 4.53
CA GLN A 62 10.40 -4.26 4.44
C GLN A 62 11.50 -3.88 3.44
N TRP A 63 12.69 -4.44 3.63
CA TRP A 63 13.64 -4.54 2.53
C TRP A 63 13.19 -5.63 1.56
N ILE A 64 13.25 -5.35 0.28
CA ILE A 64 12.96 -6.31 -0.79
C ILE A 64 14.04 -6.22 -1.86
N SER A 65 14.43 -7.37 -2.43
CA SER A 65 15.39 -7.38 -3.53
C SER A 65 14.75 -6.76 -4.79
N ASP A 66 15.57 -6.21 -5.69
CA ASP A 66 15.06 -5.64 -6.94
C ASP A 66 14.30 -6.68 -7.81
N GLU A 67 14.67 -7.95 -7.73
CA GLU A 67 14.01 -9.04 -8.43
C GLU A 67 12.63 -9.33 -7.82
N ASP A 68 12.58 -9.55 -6.50
CA ASP A 68 11.33 -9.80 -5.77
C ASP A 68 10.36 -8.62 -5.90
N HIS A 69 10.89 -7.39 -5.88
CA HIS A 69 10.10 -6.18 -6.00
C HIS A 69 9.35 -6.11 -7.33
N LYS A 70 9.95 -6.57 -8.45
CA LYS A 70 9.28 -6.64 -9.76
C LYS A 70 8.10 -7.61 -9.71
N TRP A 71 8.31 -8.80 -9.15
CA TRP A 71 7.26 -9.81 -9.06
C TRP A 71 6.12 -9.36 -8.13
N LYS A 72 6.46 -8.84 -6.95
CA LYS A 72 5.49 -8.29 -6.01
C LYS A 72 4.69 -7.15 -6.64
N THR A 73 5.35 -6.19 -7.30
CA THR A 73 4.67 -5.09 -8.01
C THR A 73 3.67 -5.60 -9.04
N PHE A 74 4.03 -6.63 -9.82
CA PHE A 74 3.13 -7.23 -10.81
C PHE A 74 1.85 -7.78 -10.17
N ILE A 75 1.99 -8.53 -9.07
CA ILE A 75 0.86 -9.09 -8.32
C ILE A 75 0.04 -7.97 -7.66
N ASP A 76 0.69 -7.04 -6.98
CA ASP A 76 0.04 -5.94 -6.26
C ASP A 76 -0.81 -5.10 -7.20
N VAL A 77 -0.27 -4.68 -8.35
CA VAL A 77 -1.04 -3.89 -9.33
C VAL A 77 -2.30 -4.62 -9.78
N ARG A 78 -2.24 -5.94 -9.97
CA ARG A 78 -3.40 -6.75 -10.34
C ARG A 78 -4.43 -6.79 -9.22
N GLU A 79 -4.01 -7.05 -7.98
CA GLU A 79 -4.91 -7.10 -6.83
C GLU A 79 -5.49 -5.72 -6.50
N CYS A 80 -4.68 -4.64 -6.53
CA CYS A 80 -5.14 -3.26 -6.39
C CYS A 80 -6.27 -2.95 -7.38
N ARG A 81 -6.11 -3.34 -8.65
CA ARG A 81 -7.14 -3.11 -9.69
C ARG A 81 -8.42 -3.89 -9.41
N LYS A 82 -8.31 -5.14 -8.95
CA LYS A 82 -9.46 -5.96 -8.54
C LYS A 82 -10.20 -5.32 -7.36
N MET A 83 -9.47 -4.92 -6.31
CA MET A 83 -10.06 -4.30 -5.12
C MET A 83 -10.76 -2.98 -5.45
N LYS A 84 -10.16 -2.14 -6.31
CA LYS A 84 -10.82 -0.93 -6.81
C LYS A 84 -12.14 -1.22 -7.54
N ARG A 85 -12.21 -2.30 -8.33
CA ARG A 85 -13.45 -2.71 -9.00
C ARG A 85 -14.52 -3.18 -8.01
N LEU A 86 -14.12 -3.97 -7.01
CA LEU A 86 -15.03 -4.46 -5.98
C LEU A 86 -15.59 -3.30 -5.14
N ALA A 87 -14.73 -2.36 -4.73
CA ALA A 87 -15.16 -1.16 -3.99
C ALA A 87 -16.06 -0.22 -4.81
N GLY A 88 -15.93 -0.21 -6.14
CA GLY A 88 -16.78 0.56 -7.04
C GLY A 88 -18.06 -0.15 -7.50
N THR A 89 -18.24 -1.44 -7.17
CA THR A 89 -19.45 -2.19 -7.53
C THR A 89 -20.51 -1.95 -6.45
N PRO A 90 -21.69 -1.37 -6.78
CA PRO A 90 -22.74 -1.21 -5.78
C PRO A 90 -23.16 -2.59 -5.26
N ALA A 91 -23.37 -2.69 -3.95
CA ALA A 91 -23.89 -3.91 -3.35
C ALA A 91 -25.20 -4.27 -4.05
N ARG A 92 -25.28 -5.48 -4.62
CA ARG A 92 -26.52 -5.98 -5.21
C ARG A 92 -27.50 -6.19 -4.06
N GLU A 93 -28.47 -5.28 -3.92
CA GLU A 93 -29.55 -5.39 -2.95
C GLU A 93 -30.28 -6.71 -3.20
N SER A 94 -30.22 -7.61 -2.22
CA SER A 94 -30.99 -8.86 -2.25
C SER A 94 -32.44 -8.50 -1.98
N VAL A 95 -33.23 -8.36 -3.06
CA VAL A 95 -34.69 -8.29 -2.95
C VAL A 95 -35.15 -9.61 -2.30
N PRO A 96 -35.82 -9.58 -1.14
CA PRO A 96 -36.36 -10.80 -0.55
C PRO A 96 -37.39 -11.41 -1.50
N ALA A 97 -37.35 -12.74 -1.64
CA ALA A 97 -38.35 -13.47 -2.40
C ALA A 97 -39.74 -13.16 -1.83
N ALA A 98 -40.64 -12.69 -2.69
CA ALA A 98 -42.04 -12.55 -2.33
C ALA A 98 -42.66 -13.95 -2.31
N ASP A 99 -43.28 -14.30 -1.18
CA ASP A 99 -44.13 -15.48 -1.00
C ASP A 99 -45.49 -15.32 -1.72
#